data_AF-A0A1V4DEX6-F1
#
_entry.id   AF-A0A1V4DEX6-F1
#
_cell.length_a   1.000
_cell.length_b   1.000
_cell.length_c   1.000
_cell.angle_alpha   90.00
_cell.angle_beta   90.00
_cell.angle_gamma   90.00
#
_symmetry.space_group_name_H-M   'P 1'
#
loop_
_entity.id
_entity.type
_entity.pdbx_description
1 polymer ?
#
loop_
_entity_poly.entity_id
_entity_poly.type
_entity_poly.pdbx_seq_one_letter_code
_entity_poly.pdbx_strand_id
1 'polypeptide(L)'
;MFIEDMILYFFHSGDVMRHSTLYHLLKGKKTTSVLSYGRLHGILDYFNLFPKLTKEQYNAYILMLISNDYLKEVEDKFVILTAKGKEKITTLEFSKLTLQSFDYDKMDDAFLLRLLFVSQVISYKSHRNSDYIPIDNNPVHQLQLKQWLVQVDGPHLVHNFFNEWQTVLSYLPIEEQEILVAQLVGDGVIGYTFSQLSQQSDKGLLYYYLHHKSAIHLFLELVYKEPEQYPLFLSIIEDIKKQEEQDTVDLTRRLLEKGHSIEEVAHMRRLKPSTITDHFIEIHMKQPSSQLMTYLTPSLKEKLNNYSLKYPEYKMWKYSVVVRDIPELTFYEFKFYQFYLRDNMR
;
A
#
# COMPACT_ATOMS: atom_id res chain seq x y z
N MET A 1 -11.19 -6.61 17.84
CA MET A 1 -10.80 -5.96 16.57
C MET A 1 -11.04 -6.97 15.47
N PHE A 2 -12.05 -6.71 14.63
CA PHE A 2 -12.47 -7.59 13.56
C PHE A 2 -12.46 -6.86 12.21
N ILE A 3 -12.58 -7.61 11.11
CA ILE A 3 -12.42 -7.05 9.74
C ILE A 3 -13.51 -6.02 9.45
N GLU A 4 -14.72 -6.24 9.96
CA GLU A 4 -15.82 -5.28 9.90
C GLU A 4 -15.52 -3.93 10.56
N ASP A 5 -14.74 -3.90 11.65
CA ASP A 5 -14.35 -2.66 12.31
C ASP A 5 -13.45 -1.84 11.37
N MET A 6 -12.52 -2.52 10.69
CA MET A 6 -11.66 -1.95 9.65
C MET A 6 -12.45 -1.46 8.44
N ILE A 7 -13.41 -2.26 7.96
CA ILE A 7 -14.28 -1.87 6.84
C ILE A 7 -15.07 -0.61 7.20
N LEU A 8 -15.62 -0.54 8.41
CA LEU A 8 -16.32 0.65 8.91
C LEU A 8 -15.38 1.86 8.96
N TYR A 9 -14.16 1.67 9.47
CA TYR A 9 -13.16 2.73 9.56
C TYR A 9 -12.86 3.40 8.21
N PHE A 10 -12.88 2.68 7.07
CA PHE A 10 -12.66 3.29 5.76
C PHE A 10 -13.73 4.30 5.32
N PHE A 11 -14.86 4.39 6.02
CA PHE A 11 -15.88 5.42 5.80
C PHE A 11 -15.71 6.65 6.72
N HIS A 12 -14.57 6.78 7.41
CA HIS A 12 -14.31 7.85 8.38
C HIS A 12 -14.42 9.27 7.78
N SER A 13 -14.28 9.43 6.46
CA SER A 13 -14.46 10.74 5.80
C SER A 13 -15.90 11.26 5.91
N GLY A 14 -16.87 10.38 6.14
CA GLY A 14 -18.29 10.71 6.13
C GLY A 14 -18.88 10.91 4.73
N ASP A 15 -18.08 10.70 3.67
CA ASP A 15 -18.57 10.80 2.30
C ASP A 15 -19.56 9.68 1.98
N VAL A 16 -20.44 9.93 1.00
CA VAL A 16 -21.15 8.86 0.31
C VAL A 16 -20.14 8.08 -0.56
N MET A 17 -20.01 6.78 -0.29
CA MET A 17 -18.96 5.95 -0.87
C MET A 17 -19.52 4.69 -1.50
N ARG A 18 -18.98 4.31 -2.67
CA ARG A 18 -19.32 3.05 -3.33
C ARG A 18 -18.57 1.89 -2.68
N HIS A 19 -19.23 1.13 -1.81
CA HIS A 19 -18.58 0.04 -1.07
C HIS A 19 -18.02 -1.07 -2.00
N SER A 20 -18.62 -1.29 -3.18
CA SER A 20 -18.07 -2.26 -4.14
C SER A 20 -16.69 -1.86 -4.69
N THR A 21 -16.37 -0.56 -4.78
CA THR A 21 -15.04 -0.10 -5.17
C THR A 21 -14.05 -0.22 -4.02
N LEU A 22 -14.50 0.01 -2.78
CA LEU A 22 -13.71 -0.27 -1.58
C LEU A 22 -13.26 -1.74 -1.53
N TYR A 23 -14.16 -2.70 -1.81
CA TYR A 23 -13.78 -4.11 -1.94
C TYR A 23 -12.62 -4.34 -2.92
N HIS A 24 -12.70 -3.72 -4.10
CA HIS A 24 -11.65 -3.84 -5.11
C HIS A 24 -10.33 -3.18 -4.69
N LEU A 25 -10.39 -2.08 -3.94
CA LEU A 25 -9.21 -1.43 -3.36
C LEU A 25 -8.50 -2.37 -2.37
N LEU A 26 -9.26 -2.92 -1.41
CA LEU A 26 -8.72 -3.83 -0.38
C LEU A 26 -8.17 -5.14 -0.98
N LYS A 27 -8.66 -5.54 -2.16
CA LYS A 27 -8.18 -6.69 -2.93
C LYS A 27 -6.93 -6.43 -3.77
N GLY A 28 -6.49 -5.18 -3.90
CA GLY A 28 -5.37 -4.84 -4.76
C GLY A 28 -5.72 -4.80 -6.25
N LYS A 29 -6.98 -4.52 -6.62
CA LYS A 29 -7.35 -4.36 -8.03
C LYS A 29 -6.77 -3.05 -8.57
N LYS A 30 -5.62 -3.14 -9.23
CA LYS A 30 -4.85 -2.01 -9.78
C LYS A 30 -5.48 -1.46 -11.07
N THR A 31 -6.60 -0.73 -10.95
CA THR A 31 -7.19 0.03 -12.07
C THR A 31 -7.28 1.50 -11.71
N THR A 32 -7.17 2.40 -12.68
CA THR A 32 -7.26 3.86 -12.48
C THR A 32 -8.48 4.27 -11.67
N SER A 33 -9.63 3.62 -11.90
CA SER A 33 -10.86 3.87 -11.15
C SER A 33 -10.74 3.54 -9.66
N VAL A 34 -10.10 2.42 -9.31
CA VAL A 34 -9.92 1.96 -7.93
C VAL A 34 -8.86 2.79 -7.22
N LEU A 35 -7.73 3.06 -7.87
CA LEU A 35 -6.67 3.89 -7.31
C LEU A 35 -7.13 5.35 -7.11
N SER A 36 -7.81 5.92 -8.10
CA SER A 36 -8.41 7.26 -7.97
C SER A 36 -9.43 7.30 -6.84
N TYR A 37 -10.25 6.27 -6.69
CA TYR A 37 -11.18 6.15 -5.56
C TYR A 37 -10.43 6.15 -4.22
N GLY A 38 -9.36 5.35 -4.11
CA GLY A 38 -8.49 5.33 -2.94
C GLY A 38 -7.94 6.71 -2.60
N ARG A 39 -7.38 7.43 -3.59
CA ARG A 39 -6.83 8.77 -3.39
C ARG A 39 -7.90 9.79 -2.98
N LEU A 40 -9.04 9.81 -3.69
CA LEU A 40 -10.11 10.78 -3.45
C LEU A 40 -10.74 10.65 -2.06
N HIS A 41 -10.81 9.44 -1.53
CA HIS A 41 -11.34 9.18 -0.19
C HIS A 41 -10.24 9.08 0.89
N GLY A 42 -8.97 9.28 0.55
CA GLY A 42 -7.86 9.25 1.53
C GLY A 42 -7.59 7.87 2.12
N ILE A 43 -7.93 6.81 1.38
CA ILE A 43 -7.76 5.41 1.80
C ILE A 43 -6.85 4.62 0.85
N LEU A 44 -6.11 5.31 -0.03
CA LEU A 44 -5.19 4.69 -0.97
C LEU A 44 -4.15 3.82 -0.26
N ASP A 45 -3.70 4.24 0.91
CA ASP A 45 -2.65 3.55 1.66
C ASP A 45 -3.08 2.18 2.21
N TYR A 46 -4.36 1.83 2.12
CA TYR A 46 -4.91 0.50 2.43
C TYR A 46 -5.13 -0.36 1.18
N PHE A 47 -4.58 0.04 0.03
CA PHE A 47 -4.59 -0.76 -1.19
C PHE A 47 -4.01 -2.15 -0.94
N ASN A 48 -4.69 -3.19 -1.43
CA ASN A 48 -4.25 -4.58 -1.27
C ASN A 48 -4.06 -5.02 0.21
N LEU A 49 -4.76 -4.41 1.17
CA LEU A 49 -4.67 -4.79 2.59
C LEU A 49 -5.30 -6.17 2.88
N PHE A 50 -6.30 -6.62 2.11
CA PHE A 50 -6.97 -7.89 2.33
C PHE A 50 -7.11 -8.73 1.04
N PRO A 51 -5.99 -9.18 0.43
CA PRO A 51 -5.99 -9.90 -0.84
C PRO A 51 -6.79 -11.21 -0.79
N LYS A 52 -6.96 -11.80 0.40
CA LYS A 52 -7.69 -13.06 0.62
C LYS A 52 -9.18 -12.89 0.95
N LEU A 53 -9.67 -11.67 1.19
CA LEU A 53 -11.06 -11.41 1.60
C LEU A 53 -12.07 -11.78 0.50
N THR A 54 -12.94 -12.76 0.69
CA THR A 54 -13.91 -13.11 -0.38
C THR A 54 -14.99 -12.04 -0.55
N LYS A 55 -15.65 -12.01 -1.72
CA LYS A 55 -16.75 -11.07 -1.99
C LYS A 55 -17.94 -11.35 -1.08
N GLU A 56 -18.18 -12.62 -0.80
CA GLU A 56 -19.23 -13.13 0.08
C GLU A 56 -19.01 -12.64 1.52
N GLN A 57 -17.80 -12.80 2.04
CA GLN A 57 -17.42 -12.27 3.36
C GLN A 57 -17.57 -10.74 3.41
N TYR A 58 -17.05 -10.03 2.40
CA TYR A 58 -17.14 -8.57 2.37
C TYR A 58 -18.59 -8.08 2.36
N ASN A 59 -19.44 -8.67 1.53
CA ASN A 59 -20.86 -8.32 1.47
C ASN A 59 -21.57 -8.65 2.79
N ALA A 60 -21.23 -9.76 3.44
CA ALA A 60 -21.77 -10.09 4.76
C ALA A 60 -21.39 -9.03 5.81
N TYR A 61 -20.15 -8.54 5.81
CA TYR A 61 -19.74 -7.44 6.69
C TYR A 61 -20.50 -6.14 6.40
N ILE A 62 -20.68 -5.76 5.13
CA ILE A 62 -21.46 -4.58 4.75
C ILE A 62 -22.91 -4.69 5.23
N LEU A 63 -23.56 -5.84 4.99
CA LEU A 63 -24.94 -6.08 5.47
C LEU A 63 -25.03 -6.02 6.99
N MET A 64 -24.05 -6.59 7.70
CA MET A 64 -23.98 -6.51 9.15
C MET A 64 -23.84 -5.06 9.62
N LEU A 65 -22.95 -4.28 9.03
CA LEU A 65 -22.76 -2.87 9.38
C LEU A 65 -24.02 -2.03 9.12
N ILE A 66 -24.76 -2.33 8.06
CA ILE A 66 -26.06 -1.69 7.77
C ILE A 66 -27.12 -2.11 8.80
N SER A 67 -27.25 -3.42 9.07
CA SER A 67 -28.25 -3.93 10.02
C SER A 67 -28.05 -3.41 11.45
N ASN A 68 -26.80 -3.09 11.82
CA ASN A 68 -26.46 -2.53 13.12
C ASN A 68 -26.51 -0.99 13.15
N ASP A 69 -26.97 -0.35 12.08
CA ASP A 69 -27.06 1.11 11.93
C ASP A 69 -25.69 1.81 12.05
N TYR A 70 -24.59 1.17 11.63
CA TYR A 70 -23.28 1.82 11.51
C TYR A 70 -23.08 2.44 10.13
N LEU A 71 -23.68 1.85 9.10
CA LEU A 71 -23.74 2.38 7.73
C LEU A 71 -25.20 2.48 7.29
N LYS A 72 -25.50 3.42 6.40
CA LYS A 72 -26.80 3.54 5.75
C LYS A 72 -26.63 3.49 4.24
N GLU A 73 -27.43 2.66 3.58
CA GLU A 73 -27.48 2.62 2.12
C GLU A 73 -28.26 3.85 1.59
N VAL A 74 -27.69 4.53 0.60
CA VAL A 74 -28.25 5.74 -0.02
C VAL A 74 -28.82 5.41 -1.39
N GLU A 75 -28.07 4.67 -2.21
CA GLU A 75 -28.42 4.16 -3.54
C GLU A 75 -27.70 2.83 -3.78
N ASP A 76 -27.99 2.07 -4.86
CA ASP A 76 -27.36 0.76 -5.15
C ASP A 76 -25.84 0.81 -4.97
N LYS A 77 -25.37 0.12 -3.91
CA LYS A 77 -23.96 0.00 -3.50
C LYS A 77 -23.29 1.27 -3.00
N PHE A 78 -24.03 2.33 -2.76
CA PHE A 78 -23.55 3.54 -2.11
C PHE A 78 -24.02 3.58 -0.67
N VAL A 79 -23.07 3.75 0.23
CA VAL A 79 -23.32 3.83 1.67
C VAL A 79 -22.72 5.10 2.24
N ILE A 80 -23.28 5.54 3.36
CA ILE A 80 -22.78 6.65 4.16
C ILE A 80 -22.67 6.23 5.62
N LEU A 81 -21.70 6.80 6.33
CA LEU A 81 -21.52 6.61 7.76
C LEU A 81 -22.68 7.24 8.55
N THR A 82 -23.24 6.52 9.52
CA THR A 82 -24.27 7.04 10.44
C THR A 82 -23.63 7.72 11.65
N ALA A 83 -24.43 8.42 12.47
CA ALA A 83 -23.96 8.96 13.74
C ALA A 83 -23.39 7.85 14.67
N LYS A 84 -24.09 6.72 14.78
CA LYS A 84 -23.65 5.55 15.55
C LYS A 84 -22.36 4.93 14.98
N GLY A 85 -22.23 4.88 13.65
CA GLY A 85 -21.00 4.46 12.98
C GLY A 85 -19.82 5.38 13.32
N LYS A 86 -20.05 6.69 13.34
CA LYS A 86 -19.04 7.68 13.70
C LYS A 86 -18.56 7.52 15.14
N GLU A 87 -19.47 7.33 16.08
CA GLU A 87 -19.12 7.03 17.48
C GLU A 87 -18.27 5.76 17.58
N LYS A 88 -18.68 4.67 16.91
CA LYS A 88 -17.92 3.42 16.87
C LYS A 88 -16.49 3.64 16.36
N ILE A 89 -16.31 4.38 15.26
CA ILE A 89 -14.99 4.68 14.68
C ILE A 89 -14.06 5.41 15.66
N THR A 90 -14.58 6.33 16.48
CA THR A 90 -13.73 7.07 17.45
C THR A 90 -13.10 6.18 18.52
N THR A 91 -13.64 4.99 18.75
CA THR A 91 -13.07 3.99 19.67
C THR A 91 -12.03 3.08 19.00
N LEU A 92 -11.86 3.17 17.68
CA LEU A 92 -10.94 2.35 16.92
C LEU A 92 -9.58 3.02 16.86
N GLU A 93 -8.53 2.33 17.30
CA GLU A 93 -7.17 2.88 17.36
C GLU A 93 -6.37 2.71 16.05
N PHE A 94 -7.07 2.53 14.93
CA PHE A 94 -6.45 2.24 13.64
C PHE A 94 -5.60 3.38 13.08
N SER A 95 -5.90 4.63 13.48
CA SER A 95 -5.14 5.80 13.06
C SER A 95 -3.71 5.84 13.62
N LYS A 96 -3.39 4.98 14.61
CA LYS A 96 -2.03 4.87 15.16
C LYS A 96 -1.12 3.99 14.31
N LEU A 97 -1.69 3.18 13.41
CA LEU A 97 -0.93 2.28 12.56
C LEU A 97 -0.39 3.02 11.34
N THR A 98 0.86 2.75 10.99
CA THR A 98 1.45 3.27 9.76
C THR A 98 1.25 2.22 8.66
N LEU A 99 0.18 2.36 7.90
CA LEU A 99 -0.09 1.51 6.74
C LEU A 99 0.17 2.32 5.47
N GLN A 100 1.08 1.86 4.64
CA GLN A 100 1.46 2.41 3.33
C GLN A 100 1.43 1.31 2.26
N SER A 101 0.41 0.44 2.30
CA SER A 101 0.31 -0.77 1.47
C SER A 101 0.35 -0.49 -0.04
N PHE A 102 -0.02 0.72 -0.48
CA PHE A 102 0.14 1.10 -1.88
C PHE A 102 1.61 1.34 -2.28
N ASP A 103 2.44 1.91 -1.39
CA ASP A 103 3.87 2.16 -1.70
C ASP A 103 4.67 0.86 -1.70
N TYR A 104 4.31 -0.04 -0.80
CA TYR A 104 5.03 -1.28 -0.57
C TYR A 104 4.29 -2.50 -1.13
N ASP A 105 3.35 -2.30 -2.07
CA ASP A 105 2.57 -3.39 -2.67
C ASP A 105 3.50 -4.50 -3.18
N LYS A 106 3.31 -5.72 -2.66
CA LYS A 106 4.15 -6.92 -2.87
C LYS A 106 5.57 -6.84 -2.29
N MET A 107 6.18 -5.66 -2.31
CA MET A 107 7.53 -5.44 -1.78
C MET A 107 7.61 -5.77 -0.29
N ASP A 108 6.59 -5.44 0.50
CA ASP A 108 6.57 -5.72 1.94
C ASP A 108 6.59 -7.22 2.27
N ASP A 109 5.78 -8.03 1.59
CA ASP A 109 5.74 -9.48 1.77
C ASP A 109 7.04 -10.14 1.28
N ALA A 110 7.60 -9.68 0.14
CA ALA A 110 8.89 -10.15 -0.38
C ALA A 110 10.05 -9.79 0.56
N PHE A 111 10.05 -8.56 1.07
CA PHE A 111 11.05 -8.07 2.02
C PHE A 111 11.00 -8.87 3.32
N LEU A 112 9.82 -9.08 3.90
CA LEU A 112 9.67 -9.86 5.13
C LEU A 112 10.25 -11.26 4.97
N LEU A 113 9.86 -11.98 3.92
CA LEU A 113 10.33 -13.35 3.68
C LEU A 113 11.86 -13.38 3.60
N ARG A 114 12.45 -12.45 2.84
CA ARG A 114 13.90 -12.35 2.71
C ARG A 114 14.57 -11.98 4.02
N LEU A 115 14.02 -11.03 4.77
CA LEU A 115 14.52 -10.55 6.05
C LEU A 115 14.56 -11.66 7.09
N LEU A 116 13.47 -12.43 7.24
CA LEU A 116 13.41 -13.56 8.16
C LEU A 116 14.41 -14.65 7.76
N PHE A 117 14.52 -14.94 6.46
CA PHE A 117 15.44 -15.96 5.98
C PHE A 117 16.91 -15.54 6.18
N VAL A 118 17.28 -14.30 5.83
CA VAL A 118 18.62 -13.76 6.10
C VAL A 118 18.94 -13.78 7.59
N SER A 119 17.98 -13.40 8.44
CA SER A 119 18.16 -13.41 9.89
C SER A 119 18.42 -14.82 10.43
N GLN A 120 17.70 -15.82 9.91
CA GLN A 120 17.96 -17.23 10.22
C GLN A 120 19.39 -17.63 9.83
N VAL A 121 19.79 -17.38 8.57
CA VAL A 121 21.13 -17.76 8.09
C VAL A 121 22.24 -17.09 8.91
N ILE A 122 22.10 -15.82 9.24
CA ILE A 122 23.10 -15.08 10.03
C ILE A 122 23.14 -15.59 11.48
N SER A 123 21.99 -15.95 12.07
CA SER A 123 21.92 -16.56 13.40
C SER A 123 22.65 -17.91 13.46
N TYR A 124 22.44 -18.78 12.46
CA TYR A 124 23.15 -20.05 12.36
C TYR A 124 24.66 -19.88 12.09
N LYS A 125 25.03 -18.91 11.24
CA LYS A 125 26.43 -18.54 10.99
C LYS A 125 27.14 -18.07 12.25
N SER A 126 26.48 -17.29 13.12
CA SER A 126 27.08 -16.81 14.37
C SER A 126 27.43 -17.93 15.35
N HIS A 127 26.66 -19.02 15.32
CA HIS A 127 26.89 -20.25 16.09
C HIS A 127 27.80 -21.26 15.39
N ARG A 128 28.30 -20.94 14.18
CA ARG A 128 29.08 -21.84 13.31
C ARG A 128 28.34 -23.15 13.03
N ASN A 129 27.01 -23.10 13.03
CA ASN A 129 26.15 -24.22 12.73
C ASN A 129 25.63 -24.07 11.30
N SER A 130 25.94 -25.04 10.43
CA SER A 130 25.43 -25.09 9.06
C SER A 130 24.29 -26.09 8.86
N ASP A 131 23.94 -26.84 9.91
CA ASP A 131 22.89 -27.86 9.87
C ASP A 131 21.57 -27.27 10.38
N TYR A 132 20.74 -26.83 9.45
CA TYR A 132 19.43 -26.27 9.75
C TYR A 132 18.46 -26.45 8.59
N ILE A 133 17.17 -26.38 8.91
CA ILE A 133 16.10 -26.37 7.92
C ILE A 133 15.78 -24.92 7.58
N PRO A 134 15.98 -24.48 6.32
CA PRO A 134 15.61 -23.14 5.89
C PRO A 134 14.13 -22.84 6.13
N ILE A 135 13.82 -21.61 6.56
CA ILE A 135 12.42 -21.13 6.66
C ILE A 135 11.73 -21.11 5.29
N ASP A 136 12.52 -21.05 4.21
CA ASP A 136 12.06 -21.08 2.83
C ASP A 136 12.77 -22.17 2.01
N ASN A 137 11.97 -23.10 1.48
CA ASN A 137 12.42 -24.23 0.68
C ASN A 137 12.46 -23.95 -0.83
N ASN A 138 12.10 -22.74 -1.27
CA ASN A 138 12.17 -22.38 -2.69
C ASN A 138 13.63 -22.32 -3.18
N PRO A 139 14.05 -23.16 -4.15
CA PRO A 139 15.43 -23.18 -4.63
C PRO A 139 15.92 -21.84 -5.19
N VAL A 140 15.03 -21.06 -5.81
CA VAL A 140 15.35 -19.73 -6.34
C VAL A 140 15.68 -18.78 -5.20
N HIS A 141 14.84 -18.75 -4.16
CA HIS A 141 15.07 -17.88 -3.00
C HIS A 141 16.36 -18.26 -2.25
N GLN A 142 16.66 -19.56 -2.12
CA GLN A 142 17.92 -20.01 -1.52
C GLN A 142 19.14 -19.60 -2.34
N LEU A 143 19.07 -19.71 -3.68
CA LEU A 143 20.15 -19.27 -4.56
C LEU A 143 20.39 -17.76 -4.43
N GLN A 144 19.32 -16.96 -4.46
CA GLN A 144 19.38 -15.50 -4.31
C GLN A 144 19.99 -15.11 -2.96
N LEU A 145 19.60 -15.75 -1.86
CA LEU A 145 20.18 -15.49 -0.55
C LEU A 145 21.68 -15.82 -0.53
N LYS A 146 22.09 -16.95 -1.12
CA LYS A 146 23.51 -17.32 -1.21
C LYS A 146 24.31 -16.31 -2.03
N GLN A 147 23.76 -15.84 -3.14
CA GLN A 147 24.39 -14.80 -3.98
C GLN A 147 24.54 -13.48 -3.23
N TRP A 148 23.49 -13.04 -2.54
CA TRP A 148 23.53 -11.86 -1.69
C TRP A 148 24.58 -12.02 -0.57
N LEU A 149 24.59 -13.16 0.12
CA LEU A 149 25.52 -13.44 1.20
C LEU A 149 26.98 -13.35 0.73
N VAL A 150 27.31 -13.89 -0.46
CA VAL A 150 28.65 -13.78 -1.04
C VAL A 150 29.09 -12.32 -1.25
N GLN A 151 28.15 -11.42 -1.54
CA GLN A 151 28.45 -10.00 -1.77
C GLN A 151 28.73 -9.24 -0.47
N VAL A 152 28.07 -9.63 0.64
CA VAL A 152 28.14 -8.91 1.92
C VAL A 152 28.97 -9.62 2.99
N ASP A 153 29.43 -10.86 2.74
CA ASP A 153 30.14 -11.65 3.74
C ASP A 153 31.46 -11.00 4.14
N GLY A 154 31.74 -11.06 5.44
CA GLY A 154 32.92 -10.45 6.03
C GLY A 154 32.99 -10.69 7.53
N PRO A 155 34.14 -10.38 8.16
CA PRO A 155 34.37 -10.67 9.58
C PRO A 155 33.38 -9.95 10.52
N HIS A 156 32.78 -8.85 10.07
CA HIS A 156 31.85 -8.04 10.86
C HIS A 156 30.38 -8.22 10.49
N LEU A 157 30.03 -9.10 9.54
CA LEU A 157 28.65 -9.25 9.05
C LEU A 157 27.64 -9.48 10.19
N VAL A 158 27.92 -10.47 11.07
CA VAL A 158 27.03 -10.80 12.19
C VAL A 158 26.82 -9.60 13.12
N HIS A 159 27.91 -8.90 13.46
CA HIS A 159 27.86 -7.75 14.35
C HIS A 159 27.10 -6.57 13.73
N ASN A 160 27.40 -6.23 12.47
CA ASN A 160 26.76 -5.13 11.77
C ASN A 160 25.27 -5.40 11.57
N PHE A 161 24.90 -6.62 11.17
CA PHE A 161 23.50 -7.01 11.00
C PHE A 161 22.73 -6.94 12.31
N PHE A 162 23.34 -7.39 13.41
CA PHE A 162 22.75 -7.26 14.74
C PHE A 162 22.55 -5.78 15.14
N ASN A 163 23.54 -4.92 14.88
CA ASN A 163 23.43 -3.49 15.18
C ASN A 163 22.32 -2.80 14.36
N GLU A 164 22.17 -3.14 13.07
CA GLU A 164 21.06 -2.63 12.25
C GLU A 164 19.72 -3.08 12.82
N TRP A 165 19.58 -4.36 13.22
CA TRP A 165 18.38 -4.87 13.91
C TRP A 165 18.08 -4.12 15.21
N GLN A 166 19.07 -3.94 16.08
CA GLN A 166 18.86 -3.19 17.33
C GLN A 166 18.42 -1.75 17.07
N THR A 167 19.05 -1.12 16.07
CA THR A 167 18.76 0.26 15.69
C THR A 167 17.33 0.37 15.18
N VAL A 168 16.93 -0.42 14.18
CA VAL A 168 15.59 -0.33 13.60
C VAL A 168 14.51 -0.61 14.65
N LEU A 169 14.70 -1.63 15.50
CA LEU A 169 13.75 -1.98 16.56
C LEU A 169 13.59 -0.85 17.59
N SER A 170 14.62 -0.04 17.84
CA SER A 170 14.54 1.10 18.78
C SER A 170 13.66 2.25 18.29
N TYR A 171 13.36 2.31 16.98
CA TYR A 171 12.48 3.31 16.38
C TYR A 171 11.05 2.80 16.15
N LEU A 172 10.81 1.50 16.31
CA LEU A 172 9.47 0.93 16.21
C LEU A 172 8.70 1.10 17.53
N PRO A 173 7.37 1.27 17.49
CA PRO A 173 6.56 1.11 18.70
C PRO A 173 6.69 -0.30 19.29
N ILE A 174 6.46 -0.43 20.59
CA ILE A 174 6.76 -1.66 21.33
C ILE A 174 5.94 -2.86 20.80
N GLU A 175 4.68 -2.65 20.43
CA GLU A 175 3.82 -3.70 19.87
C GLU A 175 4.37 -4.22 18.53
N GLU A 176 4.73 -3.32 17.61
CA GLU A 176 5.37 -3.63 16.34
C GLU A 176 6.71 -4.36 16.53
N GLN A 177 7.52 -3.91 17.49
CA GLN A 177 8.80 -4.51 17.85
C GLN A 177 8.62 -5.97 18.30
N GLU A 178 7.74 -6.21 19.27
CA GLU A 178 7.48 -7.53 19.81
C GLU A 178 6.97 -8.50 18.74
N ILE A 179 6.05 -8.04 17.88
CA ILE A 179 5.49 -8.86 16.80
C ILE A 179 6.55 -9.21 15.76
N LEU A 180 7.44 -8.28 15.43
CA LEU A 180 8.50 -8.53 14.45
C LEU A 180 9.55 -9.51 15.01
N VAL A 181 10.01 -9.29 16.25
CA VAL A 181 11.00 -10.16 16.92
C VAL A 181 10.44 -11.57 17.14
N ALA A 182 9.17 -11.69 17.52
CA ALA A 182 8.53 -12.99 17.75
C ALA A 182 8.52 -13.88 16.50
N GLN A 183 8.66 -13.32 15.30
CA GLN A 183 8.70 -14.08 14.05
C GLN A 183 10.11 -14.56 13.66
N LEU A 184 11.16 -14.07 14.33
CA LEU A 184 12.53 -14.45 14.01
C LEU A 184 12.75 -15.94 14.28
N VAL A 185 13.46 -16.59 13.36
CA VAL A 185 13.90 -17.97 13.45
C VAL A 185 15.43 -17.98 13.44
N GLY A 186 16.05 -18.84 14.22
CA GLY A 186 17.51 -18.91 14.34
C GLY A 186 17.98 -20.17 15.05
N ASP A 187 19.28 -20.24 15.36
CA ASP A 187 19.84 -21.37 16.11
C ASP A 187 19.21 -21.43 17.51
N GLY A 188 18.49 -22.52 17.81
CA GLY A 188 17.76 -22.69 19.06
C GLY A 188 16.51 -21.80 19.23
N VAL A 189 16.11 -21.03 18.21
CA VAL A 189 14.97 -20.09 18.26
C VAL A 189 13.92 -20.46 17.21
N ILE A 190 12.69 -20.67 17.68
CA ILE A 190 11.52 -20.95 16.83
C ILE A 190 10.66 -19.68 16.75
N GLY A 191 10.37 -19.24 15.52
CA GLY A 191 9.48 -18.11 15.26
C GLY A 191 8.01 -18.48 15.41
N TYR A 192 7.20 -17.51 15.85
CA TYR A 192 5.77 -17.66 16.06
C TYR A 192 4.95 -17.19 14.85
N THR A 193 3.88 -17.92 14.56
CA THR A 193 2.84 -17.48 13.62
C THR A 193 1.82 -16.56 14.31
N PHE A 194 1.10 -15.73 13.55
CA PHE A 194 0.02 -14.91 14.11
C PHE A 194 -1.07 -15.73 14.82
N SER A 195 -1.31 -16.97 14.35
CA SER A 195 -2.25 -17.87 15.02
C SER A 195 -1.76 -18.26 16.41
N GLN A 196 -0.48 -18.63 16.55
CA GLN A 196 0.11 -18.94 17.86
C GLN A 196 0.13 -17.71 18.77
N LEU A 197 0.50 -16.53 18.25
CA LEU A 197 0.47 -15.29 19.04
C LEU A 197 -0.95 -14.95 19.52
N SER A 198 -1.97 -15.12 18.67
CA SER A 198 -3.37 -14.88 19.05
C SER A 198 -3.93 -15.88 20.06
N GLN A 199 -3.36 -17.09 20.12
CA GLN A 199 -3.76 -18.09 21.12
C GLN A 199 -3.16 -17.81 22.50
N GLN A 200 -2.10 -17.01 22.55
CA GLN A 200 -1.37 -16.67 23.77
C GLN A 200 -1.76 -15.31 24.35
N SER A 201 -2.71 -14.60 23.73
CA SER A 201 -3.15 -13.26 24.15
C SER A 201 -4.65 -13.05 23.94
N ASP A 202 -5.18 -11.94 24.49
CA ASP A 202 -6.57 -11.52 24.27
C ASP A 202 -6.78 -10.82 22.90
N LYS A 203 -5.76 -10.80 22.03
CA LYS A 203 -5.80 -10.09 20.74
C LYS A 203 -6.11 -11.05 19.60
N GLY A 204 -7.04 -10.66 18.72
CA GLY A 204 -7.42 -11.46 17.55
C GLY A 204 -6.39 -11.42 16.40
N LEU A 205 -6.52 -12.33 15.44
CA LEU A 205 -5.64 -12.43 14.26
C LEU A 205 -5.48 -11.11 13.48
N LEU A 206 -6.56 -10.34 13.33
CA LEU A 206 -6.49 -9.07 12.60
C LEU A 206 -5.58 -8.05 13.29
N TYR A 207 -5.55 -8.03 14.62
CA TYR A 207 -4.67 -7.13 15.37
C TYR A 207 -3.21 -7.41 15.01
N TYR A 208 -2.79 -8.67 15.12
CA TYR A 208 -1.44 -9.08 14.77
C TYR A 208 -1.11 -8.82 13.30
N TYR A 209 -2.05 -9.09 12.39
CA TYR A 209 -1.86 -8.82 10.97
C TYR A 209 -1.60 -7.34 10.70
N LEU A 210 -2.40 -6.44 11.28
CA LEU A 210 -2.28 -5.01 11.02
C LEU A 210 -1.04 -4.39 11.67
N HIS A 211 -0.75 -4.72 12.93
CA HIS A 211 0.49 -4.28 13.58
C HIS A 211 1.72 -4.85 12.89
N HIS A 212 1.63 -6.08 12.36
CA HIS A 212 2.71 -6.61 11.55
C HIS A 212 2.93 -5.81 10.25
N LYS A 213 1.87 -5.51 9.47
CA LYS A 213 2.02 -4.66 8.27
C LYS A 213 2.58 -3.28 8.65
N SER A 214 2.10 -2.70 9.75
CA SER A 214 2.62 -1.45 10.33
C SER A 214 4.12 -1.52 10.62
N ALA A 215 4.56 -2.59 11.30
CA ALA A 215 5.98 -2.82 11.61
C ALA A 215 6.85 -2.88 10.34
N ILE A 216 6.41 -3.61 9.32
CA ILE A 216 7.17 -3.75 8.06
C ILE A 216 7.21 -2.46 7.27
N HIS A 217 6.11 -1.70 7.23
CA HIS A 217 6.07 -0.41 6.54
C HIS A 217 6.95 0.62 7.24
N LEU A 218 6.91 0.71 8.57
CA LEU A 218 7.83 1.54 9.35
C LEU A 218 9.29 1.12 9.14
N PHE A 219 9.58 -0.18 9.12
CA PHE A 219 10.92 -0.70 8.84
C PHE A 219 11.41 -0.20 7.48
N LEU A 220 10.63 -0.42 6.42
CA LEU A 220 10.98 0.01 5.07
C LEU A 220 11.16 1.52 4.98
N GLU A 221 10.28 2.29 5.62
CA GLU A 221 10.37 3.76 5.68
C GLU A 221 11.70 4.21 6.32
N LEU A 222 12.09 3.61 7.45
CA LEU A 222 13.35 3.93 8.14
C LEU A 222 14.56 3.62 7.26
N VAL A 223 14.58 2.46 6.60
CA VAL A 223 15.69 2.06 5.71
C VAL A 223 15.82 3.00 4.52
N TYR A 224 14.70 3.41 3.91
CA TYR A 224 14.74 4.35 2.79
C TYR A 224 15.11 5.78 3.20
N LYS A 225 14.74 6.19 4.41
CA LYS A 225 15.01 7.53 4.92
C LYS A 225 16.47 7.71 5.33
N GLU A 226 17.06 6.70 5.97
CA GLU A 226 18.42 6.74 6.51
C GLU A 226 19.28 5.59 5.93
N PRO A 227 19.49 5.52 4.60
CA PRO A 227 20.13 4.37 3.94
C PRO A 227 21.54 4.07 4.45
N GLU A 228 22.28 5.09 4.87
CA GLU A 228 23.63 4.95 5.42
C GLU A 228 23.66 4.26 6.80
N GLN A 229 22.56 4.32 7.54
CA GLN A 229 22.42 3.66 8.85
C GLN A 229 22.05 2.17 8.71
N TYR A 230 21.47 1.77 7.57
CA TYR A 230 20.96 0.43 7.32
C TYR A 230 21.50 -0.21 6.02
N PRO A 231 22.82 -0.22 5.78
CA PRO A 231 23.39 -0.68 4.51
C PRO A 231 23.06 -2.15 4.19
N LEU A 232 22.99 -3.05 5.19
CA LEU A 232 22.65 -4.45 4.96
C LEU A 232 21.16 -4.60 4.62
N PHE A 233 20.25 -3.97 5.37
CA PHE A 233 18.83 -4.02 5.04
C PHE A 233 18.51 -3.35 3.70
N LEU A 234 19.18 -2.25 3.37
CA LEU A 234 19.05 -1.61 2.06
C LEU A 234 19.52 -2.56 0.95
N SER A 235 20.64 -3.26 1.14
CA SER A 235 21.13 -4.22 0.14
C SER A 235 20.16 -5.38 -0.10
N ILE A 236 19.42 -5.82 0.94
CA ILE A 236 18.34 -6.81 0.81
C ILE A 236 17.21 -6.26 -0.07
N ILE A 237 16.78 -5.02 0.19
CA ILE A 237 15.75 -4.33 -0.59
C ILE A 237 16.16 -4.21 -2.07
N GLU A 238 17.41 -3.81 -2.33
CA GLU A 238 17.93 -3.67 -3.69
C GLU A 238 18.04 -5.00 -4.42
N ASP A 239 18.44 -6.06 -3.72
CA ASP A 239 18.51 -7.41 -4.29
C ASP A 239 17.13 -7.92 -4.72
N ILE A 240 16.10 -7.69 -3.91
CA ILE A 240 14.70 -8.00 -4.27
C ILE A 240 14.29 -7.24 -5.53
N LYS A 241 14.51 -5.92 -5.57
CA LYS A 241 14.16 -5.07 -6.72
C LYS A 241 14.87 -5.48 -8.01
N LYS A 242 16.12 -5.98 -7.93
CA LYS A 242 16.86 -6.48 -9.11
C LYS A 242 16.25 -7.76 -9.69
N GLN A 243 15.56 -8.54 -8.85
CA GLN A 243 14.98 -9.83 -9.19
C GLN A 243 13.52 -9.71 -9.65
N GLU A 244 12.85 -8.59 -9.34
CA GLU A 244 11.50 -8.32 -9.80
C GLU A 244 11.44 -8.07 -11.32
N GLU A 245 10.46 -8.69 -11.97
CA GLU A 245 10.13 -8.35 -13.35
C GLU A 245 9.64 -6.90 -13.43
N GLN A 246 10.11 -6.15 -14.43
CA GLN A 246 9.66 -4.77 -14.63
C GLN A 246 8.16 -4.72 -14.91
N ASP A 247 7.42 -3.99 -14.07
CA ASP A 247 5.99 -3.80 -14.27
C ASP A 247 5.75 -3.06 -15.61
N THR A 248 4.62 -3.34 -16.26
CA THR A 248 4.16 -2.63 -17.47
C THR A 248 4.12 -1.10 -17.25
N VAL A 249 3.85 -0.66 -16.02
CA VAL A 249 3.85 0.74 -15.64
C VAL A 249 5.26 1.33 -15.65
N ASP A 250 6.29 0.58 -15.23
CA ASP A 250 7.69 1.05 -15.23
C ASP A 250 8.26 1.25 -16.63
N LEU A 251 7.86 0.37 -17.56
CA LEU A 251 8.15 0.56 -18.99
C LEU A 251 7.50 1.83 -19.54
N THR A 252 6.26 2.13 -19.13
CA THR A 252 5.59 3.38 -19.52
C THR A 252 6.30 4.59 -18.95
N ARG A 253 6.62 4.56 -17.64
CA ARG A 253 7.28 5.65 -16.93
C ARG A 253 8.58 6.05 -17.62
N ARG A 254 9.46 5.08 -17.89
CA ARG A 254 10.76 5.34 -18.55
C ARG A 254 10.64 5.96 -19.94
N LEU A 255 9.58 5.65 -20.69
CA LEU A 255 9.37 6.25 -22.01
C LEU A 255 8.82 7.67 -21.90
N LEU A 256 7.90 7.91 -20.97
CA LEU A 256 7.38 9.26 -20.69
C LEU A 256 8.48 10.18 -20.15
N GLU A 257 9.34 9.69 -19.26
CA GLU A 257 10.50 10.43 -18.71
C GLU A 257 11.53 10.81 -19.79
N LYS A 258 11.57 10.08 -20.91
CA LYS A 258 12.39 10.43 -22.08
C LYS A 258 11.75 11.52 -22.96
N GLY A 259 10.60 12.05 -22.58
CA GLY A 259 9.88 13.11 -23.28
C GLY A 259 8.91 12.63 -24.35
N HIS A 260 8.63 11.33 -24.45
CA HIS A 260 7.63 10.81 -25.39
C HIS A 260 6.20 11.15 -24.96
N SER A 261 5.32 11.42 -25.92
CA SER A 261 3.90 11.65 -25.67
C SER A 261 3.13 10.35 -25.36
N ILE A 262 1.92 10.46 -24.82
CA ILE A 262 1.04 9.30 -24.55
C ILE A 262 0.81 8.48 -25.83
N GLU A 263 0.61 9.16 -26.96
CA GLU A 263 0.36 8.56 -28.28
C GLU A 263 1.61 7.85 -28.81
N GLU A 264 2.78 8.46 -28.67
CA GLU A 264 4.07 7.86 -29.06
C GLU A 264 4.35 6.60 -28.24
N VAL A 265 4.18 6.69 -26.92
CA VAL A 265 4.37 5.54 -26.02
C VAL A 265 3.36 4.43 -26.34
N ALA A 266 2.10 4.77 -26.62
CA ALA A 266 1.09 3.80 -27.02
C ALA A 266 1.51 3.05 -28.30
N HIS A 267 2.04 3.77 -29.28
CA HIS A 267 2.57 3.19 -30.52
C HIS A 267 3.77 2.28 -30.26
N MET A 268 4.80 2.78 -29.54
CA MET A 268 6.02 2.03 -29.22
C MET A 268 5.73 0.75 -28.44
N ARG A 269 4.77 0.80 -27.49
CA ARG A 269 4.39 -0.33 -26.65
C ARG A 269 3.31 -1.22 -27.26
N ARG A 270 2.72 -0.84 -28.41
CA ARG A 270 1.57 -1.51 -29.04
C ARG A 270 0.38 -1.66 -28.08
N LEU A 271 0.11 -0.60 -27.32
CA LEU A 271 -1.01 -0.50 -26.39
C LEU A 271 -2.00 0.58 -26.84
N LYS A 272 -3.21 0.57 -26.28
CA LYS A 272 -4.18 1.65 -26.52
C LYS A 272 -3.71 2.93 -25.81
N PRO A 273 -3.92 4.12 -26.38
CA PRO A 273 -3.66 5.39 -25.68
C PRO A 273 -4.32 5.44 -24.30
N SER A 274 -5.55 4.93 -24.18
CA SER A 274 -6.26 4.84 -22.90
C SER A 274 -5.50 4.04 -21.84
N THR A 275 -4.81 2.96 -22.23
CA THR A 275 -3.99 2.15 -21.32
C THR A 275 -2.75 2.92 -20.87
N ILE A 276 -2.13 3.69 -21.76
CA ILE A 276 -1.00 4.56 -21.39
C ILE A 276 -1.47 5.70 -20.49
N THR A 277 -2.65 6.28 -20.74
CA THR A 277 -3.28 7.27 -19.84
C THR A 277 -3.53 6.68 -18.46
N ASP A 278 -4.02 5.44 -18.36
CA ASP A 278 -4.20 4.76 -17.08
C ASP A 278 -2.87 4.60 -16.32
N HIS A 279 -1.82 4.12 -16.98
CA HIS A 279 -0.48 4.06 -16.39
C HIS A 279 0.04 5.45 -16.00
N PHE A 280 -0.23 6.47 -16.81
CA PHE A 280 0.21 7.85 -16.53
C PHE A 280 -0.43 8.38 -15.24
N ILE A 281 -1.73 8.16 -15.05
CA ILE A 281 -2.42 8.53 -13.81
C ILE A 281 -1.86 7.74 -12.62
N GLU A 282 -1.59 6.44 -12.79
CA GLU A 282 -0.99 5.60 -11.76
C GLU A 282 0.40 6.07 -11.33
N ILE A 283 1.28 6.40 -12.29
CA ILE A 283 2.63 6.95 -12.02
C ILE A 283 2.55 8.21 -11.14
N HIS A 284 1.50 9.00 -11.32
CA HIS A 284 1.29 10.27 -10.66
C HIS A 284 0.40 10.17 -9.40
N MET A 285 -0.02 8.95 -9.02
CA MET A 285 -1.04 8.71 -8.02
C MET A 285 -0.68 9.21 -6.62
N LYS A 286 0.61 9.33 -6.27
CA LYS A 286 1.04 9.89 -4.98
C LYS A 286 1.75 11.23 -5.06
N GLN A 287 1.93 11.77 -6.26
CA GLN A 287 2.54 13.08 -6.40
C GLN A 287 1.67 14.18 -5.76
N PRO A 288 2.28 15.22 -5.17
CA PRO A 288 1.56 16.38 -4.67
C PRO A 288 0.66 16.98 -5.75
N SER A 289 -0.60 17.28 -5.42
CA SER A 289 -1.54 17.83 -6.42
C SER A 289 -1.07 19.16 -7.03
N SER A 290 -0.24 19.93 -6.33
CA SER A 290 0.40 21.14 -6.86
C SER A 290 1.27 20.85 -8.09
N GLN A 291 1.98 19.72 -8.12
CA GLN A 291 2.75 19.26 -9.28
C GLN A 291 1.82 18.77 -10.39
N LEU A 292 0.75 18.05 -10.05
CA LEU A 292 -0.23 17.58 -11.03
C LEU A 292 -0.91 18.73 -11.78
N MET A 293 -1.11 19.86 -11.10
CA MET A 293 -1.67 21.07 -11.72
C MET A 293 -0.75 21.70 -12.76
N THR A 294 0.52 21.29 -12.88
CA THR A 294 1.41 21.76 -13.96
C THR A 294 1.02 21.22 -15.33
N TYR A 295 0.31 20.09 -15.37
CA TYR A 295 -0.21 19.51 -16.61
C TYR A 295 -1.40 20.25 -17.21
N LEU A 296 -2.04 21.14 -16.43
CA LEU A 296 -3.22 21.88 -16.88
C LEU A 296 -2.84 23.30 -17.31
N THR A 297 -3.34 23.72 -18.48
CA THR A 297 -3.19 25.09 -18.95
C THR A 297 -3.98 26.08 -18.07
N PRO A 298 -3.61 27.38 -18.02
CA PRO A 298 -4.35 28.38 -17.27
C PRO A 298 -5.84 28.47 -17.65
N SER A 299 -6.15 28.39 -18.95
CA SER A 299 -7.55 28.41 -19.43
C SER A 299 -8.33 27.19 -18.94
N LEU A 300 -7.73 26.00 -18.96
CA LEU A 300 -8.40 24.79 -18.49
C LEU A 300 -8.67 24.83 -16.98
N LYS A 301 -7.72 25.37 -16.20
CA LYS A 301 -7.89 25.59 -14.75
C LYS A 301 -9.06 26.51 -14.47
N GLU A 302 -9.19 27.62 -15.20
CA GLU A 302 -10.31 28.56 -15.05
C GLU A 302 -11.67 27.88 -15.34
N LYS A 303 -11.77 27.13 -16.44
CA LYS A 303 -12.99 26.39 -16.79
C LYS A 303 -13.37 25.37 -15.72
N LEU A 304 -12.40 24.62 -15.21
CA LEU A 304 -12.62 23.63 -14.15
C LEU A 304 -12.96 24.28 -12.80
N ASN A 305 -12.39 25.45 -12.48
CA ASN A 305 -12.78 26.23 -11.30
C ASN A 305 -14.23 26.71 -11.40
N ASN A 306 -14.65 27.22 -12.56
CA ASN A 306 -16.05 27.61 -12.77
C ASN A 306 -16.99 26.40 -12.69
N TYR A 307 -16.56 25.25 -13.21
CA TYR A 307 -17.30 24.00 -13.10
C TYR A 307 -17.44 23.53 -11.63
N SER A 308 -16.36 23.64 -10.84
CA SER A 308 -16.38 23.22 -9.43
C SER A 308 -17.29 24.08 -8.54
N LEU A 309 -17.37 25.39 -8.82
CA LEU A 309 -18.32 26.28 -8.16
C LEU A 309 -19.78 25.90 -8.45
N LYS A 310 -20.08 25.42 -9.66
CA LYS A 310 -21.43 25.00 -10.05
C LYS A 310 -21.79 23.60 -9.54
N TYR A 311 -20.82 22.70 -9.45
CA TYR A 311 -21.00 21.30 -9.09
C TYR A 311 -20.03 20.87 -7.98
N PRO A 312 -20.27 21.25 -6.71
CA PRO A 312 -19.30 21.06 -5.63
C PRO A 312 -18.95 19.59 -5.32
N GLU A 313 -19.81 18.63 -5.67
CA GLU A 313 -19.65 17.19 -5.39
C GLU A 313 -18.64 16.51 -6.33
N TYR A 314 -17.39 16.96 -6.31
CA TYR A 314 -16.36 16.57 -7.28
C TYR A 314 -15.99 15.08 -7.26
N LYS A 315 -16.14 14.40 -6.11
CA LYS A 315 -15.89 12.95 -6.00
C LYS A 315 -16.87 12.11 -6.84
N MET A 316 -18.06 12.67 -7.12
CA MET A 316 -19.14 12.01 -7.88
C MET A 316 -19.14 12.38 -9.37
N TRP A 317 -18.26 13.27 -9.81
CA TRP A 317 -18.18 13.67 -11.21
C TRP A 317 -17.87 12.50 -12.13
N LYS A 318 -18.51 12.52 -13.31
CA LYS A 318 -18.25 11.58 -14.40
C LYS A 318 -17.57 12.34 -15.53
N TYR A 319 -16.41 11.84 -15.97
CA TYR A 319 -15.66 12.44 -17.07
C TYR A 319 -16.53 12.68 -18.33
N SER A 320 -17.37 11.71 -18.69
CA SER A 320 -18.29 11.81 -19.84
C SER A 320 -19.36 12.90 -19.73
N VAL A 321 -19.56 13.46 -18.53
CA VAL A 321 -20.44 14.60 -18.29
C VAL A 321 -19.65 15.89 -18.35
N VAL A 322 -18.50 15.97 -17.66
CA VAL A 322 -17.66 17.19 -17.62
C VAL A 322 -17.16 17.57 -19.01
N VAL A 323 -16.76 16.58 -19.83
CA VAL A 323 -16.24 16.84 -21.17
C VAL A 323 -17.29 17.41 -22.15
N ARG A 324 -18.58 17.39 -21.79
CA ARG A 324 -19.62 18.07 -22.58
C ARG A 324 -19.55 19.59 -22.43
N ASP A 325 -19.11 20.06 -21.27
CA ASP A 325 -18.94 21.47 -20.96
C ASP A 325 -17.50 21.93 -21.29
N ILE A 326 -16.52 21.01 -21.25
CA ILE A 326 -15.10 21.26 -21.51
C ILE A 326 -14.55 20.21 -22.49
N PRO A 327 -14.81 20.33 -23.81
CA PRO A 327 -14.50 19.29 -24.80
C PRO A 327 -13.01 18.94 -24.95
N GLU A 328 -12.11 19.88 -24.65
CA GLU A 328 -10.67 19.69 -24.73
C GLU A 328 -10.07 18.96 -23.51
N LEU A 329 -10.85 18.75 -22.44
CA LEU A 329 -10.39 18.14 -21.21
C LEU A 329 -9.99 16.67 -21.45
N THR A 330 -8.74 16.32 -21.19
CA THR A 330 -8.31 14.92 -21.20
C THR A 330 -8.69 14.20 -19.91
N PHE A 331 -8.69 12.86 -19.96
CA PHE A 331 -9.06 12.06 -18.80
C PHE A 331 -8.06 12.19 -17.63
N TYR A 332 -6.76 12.33 -17.90
CA TYR A 332 -5.77 12.50 -16.83
C TYR A 332 -5.87 13.90 -16.20
N GLU A 333 -6.08 14.96 -16.99
CA GLU A 333 -6.29 16.33 -16.45
C GLU A 333 -7.52 16.38 -15.55
N PHE A 334 -8.60 15.70 -15.96
CA PHE A 334 -9.79 15.55 -15.14
C PHE A 334 -9.47 14.92 -13.78
N LYS A 335 -8.69 13.83 -13.76
CA LYS A 335 -8.29 13.16 -12.51
C LYS A 335 -7.36 14.03 -11.66
N PHE A 336 -6.37 14.66 -12.27
CA PHE A 336 -5.44 15.54 -11.58
C PHE A 336 -6.15 16.71 -10.93
N TYR A 337 -7.15 17.29 -11.59
CA TYR A 337 -7.99 18.32 -11.00
C TYR A 337 -8.85 17.79 -9.85
N GLN A 338 -9.47 16.60 -9.96
CA GLN A 338 -10.19 16.00 -8.83
C GLN A 338 -9.27 15.78 -7.61
N PHE A 339 -8.02 15.38 -7.84
CA PHE A 339 -7.02 15.24 -6.77
C PHE A 339 -6.63 16.59 -6.16
N TYR A 340 -6.50 17.62 -6.98
CA TYR A 340 -6.29 18.99 -6.50
C TYR A 340 -7.43 19.48 -5.62
N LEU A 341 -8.69 19.27 -6.02
CA LEU A 341 -9.84 19.63 -5.19
C LEU A 341 -9.81 18.91 -3.85
N ARG A 342 -9.49 17.61 -3.82
CA ARG A 342 -9.36 16.84 -2.57
C ARG A 342 -8.32 17.41 -1.61
N ASP A 343 -7.19 17.86 -2.13
CA ASP A 343 -6.09 18.34 -1.29
C ASP A 343 -6.31 19.78 -0.80
N ASN A 344 -7.14 20.58 -1.48
CA ASN A 344 -7.27 22.03 -1.24
C ASN A 344 -8.67 22.49 -0.79
N MET A 345 -9.72 21.72 -1.03
CA MET A 345 -11.06 21.97 -0.53
C MET A 345 -11.30 21.04 0.66
N ARG A 346 -10.98 21.52 1.88
CA ARG A 346 -11.39 20.89 3.14
C ARG A 346 -12.65 21.53 3.66
#